data_AF-A0A537VFS5-F1
#
_entry.id   AF-A0A537VFS5-F1
#
_cell.length_a   1.000
_cell.length_b   1.000
_cell.length_c   1.000
_cell.angle_alpha   90.00
_cell.angle_beta   90.00
_cell.angle_gamma   90.00
#
_symmetry.space_group_name_H-M   'P 1'
#
loop_
_entity.id
_entity.type
_entity.pdbx_description
1 polymer ?
#
loop_
_entity_poly.entity_id
_entity_poly.type
_entity_poly.pdbx_seq_one_letter_code
_entity_poly.pdbx_strand_id
1 'polypeptide(L)'
;FEGQATVFMPGQETPCYRCLFPAPPPPGTVPSCAEGGVFGVLPGVIGSIQATEAIKIATGEGDTLEGRLLLYDALHMDFQEMKIRWDADCPVCGKEPTITGLIDYEQFCGVPARPI
;
A
#
# COMPACT_ATOMS: atom_id res chain seq x y z
N PHE A 1 -14.51 0.53 -9.17
CA PHE A 1 -13.70 -0.70 -9.24
C PHE A 1 -12.27 -0.26 -9.50
N GLU A 2 -11.49 -0.07 -8.44
CA GLU A 2 -10.19 0.59 -8.53
C GLU A 2 -9.10 -0.30 -7.94
N GLY A 3 -7.91 -0.23 -8.53
CA GLY A 3 -6.71 -0.87 -8.03
C GLY A 3 -5.59 0.14 -7.84
N GLN A 4 -4.66 -0.17 -6.94
CA GLN A 4 -3.52 0.70 -6.64
C GLN A 4 -2.23 -0.13 -6.56
N ALA A 5 -1.13 0.42 -7.08
CA ALA A 5 0.18 -0.20 -6.98
C ALA A 5 1.27 0.87 -6.79
N THR A 6 2.29 0.54 -6.01
CA THR A 6 3.47 1.40 -5.77
C THR A 6 4.63 0.51 -5.33
N VAL A 7 5.86 1.01 -5.43
CA VAL A 7 7.03 0.39 -4.80
C VAL A 7 7.48 1.26 -3.63
N PHE A 8 7.71 0.63 -2.47
CA PHE A 8 8.35 1.27 -1.32
C PHE A 8 9.76 0.73 -1.16
N MET A 9 10.76 1.51 -1.57
CA MET A 9 12.17 1.19 -1.37
C MET A 9 12.68 1.85 -0.08
N PRO A 10 13.27 1.09 0.85
CA PRO A 10 13.96 1.67 2.00
C PRO A 10 15.13 2.55 1.54
N GLY A 11 15.20 3.76 2.04
CA GLY A 11 16.24 4.73 1.68
C GLY A 11 16.18 5.96 2.57
N GLN A 12 17.14 6.87 2.37
CA GLN A 12 17.12 8.16 3.04
C GLN A 12 16.06 9.06 2.39
N GLU A 13 15.16 9.62 3.20
CA GLU A 13 14.09 10.53 2.75
C GLU A 13 13.16 9.93 1.69
N THR A 14 12.95 8.59 1.71
CA THR A 14 12.00 7.89 0.84
C THR A 14 10.66 7.64 1.55
N PRO A 15 9.52 7.81 0.86
CA PRO A 15 8.21 7.57 1.47
C PRO A 15 8.03 6.09 1.80
N CYS A 16 7.43 5.79 2.94
CA CYS A 16 6.95 4.45 3.27
C CYS A 16 5.42 4.37 3.15
N TYR A 17 4.86 3.18 3.36
CA TYR A 17 3.40 2.99 3.38
C TYR A 17 2.69 3.95 4.34
N ARG A 18 3.29 4.24 5.49
CA ARG A 18 2.75 5.16 6.50
C ARG A 18 2.83 6.64 6.09
N CYS A 19 3.71 7.02 5.17
CA CYS A 19 3.66 8.36 4.55
C CYS A 19 2.42 8.51 3.68
N LEU A 20 2.03 7.46 2.95
CA LEU A 20 0.85 7.47 2.10
C LEU A 20 -0.45 7.31 2.91
N PHE A 21 -0.46 6.44 3.91
CA PHE A 21 -1.60 6.16 4.77
C PHE A 21 -1.22 6.33 6.25
N PRO A 22 -1.26 7.56 6.81
CA PRO A 22 -0.74 7.88 8.14
C PRO A 22 -1.45 7.18 9.30
N ALA A 23 -2.75 6.93 9.17
CA ALA A 23 -3.54 6.24 10.17
C ALA A 23 -4.43 5.19 9.50
N PRO A 24 -4.71 4.06 10.17
CA PRO A 24 -5.72 3.14 9.69
C PRO A 24 -7.09 3.86 9.64
N PRO A 25 -7.95 3.50 8.69
CA PRO A 25 -9.32 3.98 8.67
C PRO A 25 -10.06 3.54 9.96
N PRO A 26 -11.08 4.29 10.41
CA PRO A 26 -11.82 3.92 11.60
C PRO A 26 -12.46 2.51 11.49
N PRO A 27 -12.62 1.78 12.60
CA PRO A 27 -13.26 0.47 12.57
C PRO A 27 -14.65 0.52 11.92
N GLY A 28 -14.93 -0.42 11.01
CA GLY A 28 -16.22 -0.53 10.33
C GLY A 28 -16.45 0.45 9.17
N THR A 29 -15.50 1.32 8.82
CA THR A 29 -15.67 2.28 7.70
C THR A 29 -15.20 1.74 6.35
N VAL A 30 -14.61 0.53 6.32
CA VAL A 30 -14.16 -0.12 5.08
C VAL A 30 -15.05 -1.34 4.84
N PRO A 31 -15.84 -1.38 3.75
CA PRO A 31 -16.64 -2.55 3.42
C PRO A 31 -15.73 -3.74 3.10
N SER A 32 -16.18 -4.94 3.43
CA SER A 32 -15.49 -6.15 2.99
C SER A 32 -15.52 -6.28 1.47
N CYS A 33 -14.58 -7.04 0.88
CA CYS A 33 -14.61 -7.35 -0.56
C CYS A 33 -15.91 -8.03 -0.99
N ALA A 34 -16.56 -8.76 -0.08
CA ALA A 34 -17.86 -9.40 -0.32
C ALA A 34 -19.02 -8.40 -0.31
N GLU A 35 -18.96 -7.34 0.50
CA GLU A 35 -19.97 -6.28 0.57
C GLU A 35 -19.81 -5.23 -0.53
N GLY A 36 -18.56 -4.86 -0.86
CA GLY A 36 -18.26 -3.85 -1.88
C GLY A 36 -18.32 -4.38 -3.32
N GLY A 37 -18.08 -5.69 -3.51
CA GLY A 37 -17.96 -6.33 -4.82
C GLY A 37 -16.66 -5.93 -5.55
N VAL A 38 -15.98 -6.91 -6.16
CA VAL A 38 -14.78 -6.66 -6.97
C VAL A 38 -14.82 -7.54 -8.21
N PHE A 39 -14.44 -7.00 -9.36
CA PHE A 39 -14.20 -7.82 -10.54
C PHE A 39 -13.01 -8.73 -10.24
N GLY A 40 -13.19 -10.05 -10.34
CA GLY A 40 -12.12 -11.01 -10.03
C GLY A 40 -10.84 -10.81 -10.85
N VAL A 41 -10.96 -10.18 -12.02
CA VAL A 41 -9.84 -9.80 -12.88
C VAL A 41 -9.00 -8.63 -12.33
N LEU A 42 -9.57 -7.76 -11.51
CA LEU A 42 -8.89 -6.55 -11.02
C LEU A 42 -7.67 -6.91 -10.15
N PRO A 43 -7.76 -7.81 -9.15
CA PRO A 43 -6.58 -8.31 -8.45
C PRO A 43 -5.57 -8.99 -9.37
N GLY A 44 -6.03 -9.64 -10.45
CA GLY A 44 -5.15 -10.24 -11.47
C GLY A 44 -4.30 -9.18 -12.18
N VAL A 45 -4.92 -8.08 -12.63
CA VAL A 45 -4.21 -6.95 -13.26
C VAL A 45 -3.21 -6.31 -12.30
N ILE A 46 -3.63 -6.01 -11.06
CA ILE A 46 -2.75 -5.43 -10.04
C ILE A 46 -1.60 -6.37 -9.69
N GLY A 47 -1.86 -7.67 -9.56
CA GLY A 47 -0.83 -8.68 -9.32
C GLY A 47 0.20 -8.76 -10.46
N SER A 48 -0.25 -8.67 -11.71
CA SER A 48 0.67 -8.60 -12.86
C SER A 48 1.54 -7.34 -12.83
N ILE A 49 0.97 -6.18 -12.49
CA ILE A 49 1.73 -4.93 -12.32
C ILE A 49 2.78 -5.08 -11.21
N GLN A 50 2.39 -5.62 -10.05
CA GLN A 50 3.32 -5.88 -8.94
C GLN A 50 4.44 -6.85 -9.34
N ALA A 51 4.13 -7.89 -10.11
CA ALA A 51 5.14 -8.82 -10.63
C ALA A 51 6.11 -8.12 -11.60
N THR A 52 5.61 -7.25 -12.47
CA THR A 52 6.46 -6.41 -13.34
C THR A 52 7.39 -5.52 -12.53
N GLU A 53 6.90 -4.86 -11.48
CA GLU A 53 7.76 -4.06 -10.58
C GLU A 53 8.84 -4.92 -9.91
N ALA A 54 8.49 -6.10 -9.42
CA ALA A 54 9.45 -7.01 -8.82
C ALA A 54 10.56 -7.45 -9.81
N ILE A 55 10.20 -7.72 -11.07
CA ILE A 55 11.16 -8.06 -12.13
C ILE A 55 12.09 -6.89 -12.43
N LYS A 56 11.56 -5.66 -12.54
CA LYS A 56 12.38 -4.45 -12.74
C LYS A 56 13.41 -4.27 -11.63
N ILE A 57 12.97 -4.45 -10.38
CA ILE A 57 13.87 -4.37 -9.21
C ILE A 57 14.94 -5.48 -9.27
N ALA A 58 14.56 -6.72 -9.59
CA ALA A 58 15.47 -7.85 -9.62
C ALA A 58 16.51 -7.77 -10.75
N THR A 59 16.14 -7.17 -11.88
CA THR A 59 17.01 -7.03 -13.07
C THR A 59 17.78 -5.72 -13.09
N GLY A 60 17.32 -4.71 -12.35
CA GLY A 60 17.84 -3.34 -12.43
C GLY A 60 17.44 -2.62 -13.72
N GLU A 61 16.39 -3.08 -14.41
CA GLU A 61 15.93 -2.54 -15.69
C GLU A 61 14.67 -1.68 -15.54
N GLY A 62 14.65 -0.55 -16.26
CA GLY A 62 13.49 0.34 -16.35
C GLY A 62 13.24 1.20 -15.11
N ASP A 63 12.18 2.01 -15.18
CA ASP A 63 11.79 2.91 -14.09
C ASP A 63 10.70 2.27 -13.23
N THR A 64 10.98 2.03 -11.95
CA THR A 64 10.03 1.44 -10.99
C THR A 64 8.96 2.45 -10.56
N LEU A 65 7.87 1.98 -9.96
CA LEU A 65 6.88 2.80 -9.26
C LEU A 65 7.39 3.32 -7.90
N GLU A 66 8.70 3.40 -7.68
CA GLU A 66 9.25 3.97 -6.46
C GLU A 66 8.84 5.44 -6.35
N GLY A 67 8.26 5.81 -5.20
CA GLY A 67 7.74 7.16 -4.95
C GLY A 67 6.54 7.55 -5.81
N ARG A 68 5.91 6.59 -6.52
CA ARG A 68 4.76 6.81 -7.40
C ARG A 68 3.63 5.85 -7.07
N LEU A 69 2.43 6.39 -6.85
CA LEU A 69 1.20 5.62 -6.74
C LEU A 69 0.53 5.54 -8.11
N LEU A 70 0.47 4.33 -8.67
CA LEU A 70 -0.37 4.04 -9.82
C LEU A 70 -1.80 3.75 -9.34
N LEU A 71 -2.76 4.46 -9.92
CA LEU A 71 -4.19 4.22 -9.82
C LEU A 71 -4.68 3.59 -11.13
N TYR A 72 -5.46 2.52 -11.01
CA TYR A 72 -6.10 1.84 -12.12
C TYR A 72 -7.62 1.87 -11.92
N ASP A 73 -8.34 2.52 -12.82
CA ASP A 73 -9.81 2.48 -12.90
C ASP A 73 -10.23 1.41 -13.92
N ALA A 74 -10.80 0.31 -13.43
CA ALA A 74 -11.22 -0.81 -14.28
C ALA A 74 -12.53 -0.55 -15.05
N LEU A 75 -13.32 0.45 -14.65
CA LEU A 75 -14.56 0.80 -15.36
C LEU A 75 -14.27 1.65 -16.60
N HIS A 76 -13.36 2.61 -16.46
CA HIS A 76 -12.97 3.51 -17.55
C HIS A 76 -11.73 3.04 -18.31
N MET A 77 -11.03 2.02 -17.78
CA MET A 77 -9.75 1.54 -18.30
C MET A 77 -8.67 2.63 -18.34
N ASP A 78 -8.60 3.41 -17.26
CA ASP A 78 -7.67 4.52 -17.11
C ASP A 78 -6.56 4.21 -16.09
N PHE A 79 -5.37 4.73 -16.37
CA PHE A 79 -4.22 4.69 -15.48
C PHE A 79 -3.79 6.11 -15.14
N GLN A 80 -3.64 6.39 -13.85
CA GLN A 80 -3.17 7.67 -13.36
C GLN A 80 -2.02 7.47 -12.39
N GLU A 81 -0.99 8.30 -12.48
CA GLU A 81 0.13 8.27 -11.55
C GLU A 81 0.15 9.52 -10.68
N MET A 82 0.41 9.32 -9.38
CA MET A 82 0.59 10.40 -8.42
C MET A 82 1.92 10.24 -7.70
N LYS A 83 2.58 11.36 -7.39
CA LYS A 83 3.82 11.32 -6.58
C LYS A 83 3.47 11.14 -5.11
N ILE A 84 4.12 10.19 -4.46
CA ILE A 84 4.08 10.01 -3.02
C ILE A 84 5.17 10.88 -2.41
N ARG A 85 4.83 11.69 -1.41
CA ARG A 85 5.78 12.54 -0.69
C ARG A 85 6.26 11.83 0.56
N TRP A 86 7.56 11.87 0.79
CA TRP A 86 8.10 11.55 2.11
C TRP A 86 7.64 12.60 3.11
N ASP A 87 7.36 12.15 4.33
CA ASP A 87 6.92 12.98 5.44
C ASP A 87 8.01 12.92 6.53
N ALA A 88 8.60 14.07 6.84
CA ALA A 88 9.67 14.19 7.82
C ALA A 88 9.20 13.86 9.24
N ASP A 89 7.89 13.98 9.51
CA ASP A 89 7.27 13.66 10.79
C ASP A 89 6.64 12.26 10.79
N CYS A 90 6.88 11.47 9.74
CA CYS A 90 6.37 10.10 9.66
C CYS A 90 6.86 9.27 10.85
N PRO A 91 5.97 8.61 11.61
CA PRO A 91 6.36 7.87 12.80
C PRO A 91 7.21 6.63 12.51
N VAL A 92 7.39 6.25 11.23
CA VAL A 92 8.16 5.07 10.79
C VAL A 92 9.48 5.47 10.11
N CYS A 93 9.44 6.33 9.08
CA CYS A 93 10.62 6.71 8.31
C CYS A 93 10.99 8.20 8.38
N GLY A 94 10.37 8.95 9.29
CA GLY A 94 10.68 10.36 9.53
C GLY A 94 12.00 10.56 10.27
N LYS A 95 12.30 11.82 10.63
CA LYS A 95 13.55 12.18 11.31
C LYS A 95 13.61 11.69 12.76
N GLU A 96 12.44 11.55 13.39
CA GLU A 96 12.29 11.06 14.78
C GLU A 96 11.27 9.91 14.83
N PRO A 97 11.62 8.68 14.39
CA PRO A 97 10.69 7.56 14.37
C PRO A 97 10.21 7.17 15.77
N THR A 98 8.90 6.98 15.92
CA THR A 98 8.25 6.58 17.18
C THR A 98 7.68 5.16 17.13
N ILE A 99 7.43 4.62 15.93
CA ILE A 99 7.03 3.23 15.71
C ILE A 99 8.27 2.42 15.35
N THR A 100 8.82 1.70 16.34
CA THR A 100 10.05 0.90 16.20
C THR A 100 9.82 -0.60 16.27
N GLY A 101 8.58 -1.04 16.48
CA GLY A 101 8.20 -2.43 16.58
C GLY A 101 6.75 -2.66 16.17
N LEU A 102 6.41 -3.93 15.98
CA LEU A 102 5.03 -4.35 15.72
C LEU A 102 4.22 -4.28 17.01
N ILE A 103 2.97 -3.85 16.89
CA ILE A 103 1.98 -3.97 17.96
C ILE A 103 1.21 -5.28 17.81
N ASP A 104 0.68 -5.80 18.92
CA ASP A 104 -0.28 -6.90 18.87
C ASP A 104 -1.59 -6.39 18.25
N TYR A 105 -1.84 -6.80 17.01
CA TYR A 105 -2.99 -6.34 16.23
C TYR A 105 -4.31 -6.95 16.72
N GLU A 106 -4.28 -8.16 17.29
CA GLU A 106 -5.47 -8.80 17.86
C GLU A 106 -5.90 -8.04 19.12
N GLN A 107 -4.93 -7.69 19.97
CA GLN A 107 -5.17 -6.84 21.15
C GLN A 107 -5.62 -5.43 20.75
N PHE A 108 -5.00 -4.82 19.75
CA PHE A 108 -5.31 -3.44 19.31
C PHE A 108 -6.69 -3.32 18.67
N CYS A 109 -7.08 -4.28 17.83
CA CYS A 109 -8.37 -4.27 17.14
C CYS A 109 -9.50 -4.95 17.94
N GLY A 110 -9.21 -5.51 19.12
CA GLY A 110 -10.20 -6.20 19.96
C GLY A 110 -10.74 -7.48 19.31
N VAL A 111 -9.96 -8.12 18.43
CA VAL A 111 -10.35 -9.36 17.77
C VAL A 111 -10.11 -10.50 18.78
N PRO A 112 -11.10 -11.37 19.05
CA PRO A 112 -10.89 -12.48 19.96
C PRO A 112 -9.77 -13.38 19.44
N ALA A 113 -8.79 -13.68 20.30
CA ALA A 113 -7.69 -14.57 19.98
C ALA A 113 -8.23 -15.89 19.41
N ARG A 114 -7.65 -16.34 18.29
CA ARG A 114 -8.07 -17.60 17.66
C ARG A 114 -7.81 -18.76 18.63
N PRO A 115 -8.82 -19.58 18.98
CA PRO A 115 -8.56 -20.76 19.78
C PRO A 115 -7.67 -21.72 18.98
N ILE A 116 -6.60 -22.18 19.63
CA ILE A 116 -5.67 -23.23 19.19
C ILE A 116 -6.38 -24.57 19.04
#